data_AF-A0A067BD69-F1
#
_entry.id   AF-A0A067BD69-F1
#
_cell.length_a   1.000
_cell.length_b   1.000
_cell.length_c   1.000
_cell.angle_alpha   90.00
_cell.angle_beta   90.00
_cell.angle_gamma   90.00
#
_symmetry.space_group_name_H-M   'P 1'
#
loop_
_entity.id
_entity.type
_entity.pdbx_description
1 polymer ?
#
loop_
_entity_poly.entity_id
_entity_poly.type
_entity_poly.pdbx_seq_one_letter_code
_entity_poly.pdbx_strand_id
1 'polypeptide(L)'
;MCTPHLTPGFIQSMGPQGGSTVVTCPRGETISDIPFASYGTPSGLAAPGQCHAASSESIVKARCIGKRSCTVDATNGIFGDPCPGLTKSLFIAAQCSSANLVGGSVPDGSTLTIACPLTQRLVSIPYASYGTPTGAYPNFVTTWCNATDTATVVTTSCVGRNACSVKADSNEFGDPCPGVTKQLSVVAKCVDNNLIGGSVADGGSAAIQCPAGQYIGSIPFAAYGTPYGTFPDYSAHAACNAEGAAAKIASQCVGRNSCAVSVSTQTFGDPCEGEAKTLDWTAKCAPNNVIGTIVNDGGSATLQCPLGHYMSAINFASYGTPGGSFPDYAIDTTCHAASSTSIATSACVGKSTCTLLASPGSFSDPCPGVTKSLAVSADCISNLVIGGTAAQNTMMNLACPKGATVRSIDFASYGTPTGKLGAFALSACHDPNSVRIVQQACLGKTGCSISASNSVFVNNCRRTQMYLAVQATCATPTPATTALRTPTPS
;
A
#
# COMPACT_ATOMS: atom_id res chain seq x y z
N MET A 1 32.66 17.76 -2.67
CA MET A 1 32.76 19.05 -1.95
C MET A 1 31.55 19.12 -1.03
N CYS A 2 31.76 19.13 0.28
CA CYS A 2 30.70 19.30 1.26
C CYS A 2 30.27 20.77 1.25
N THR A 3 28.99 21.04 0.98
CA THR A 3 28.41 22.39 1.11
C THR A 3 28.00 22.63 2.57
N PRO A 4 28.58 23.63 3.26
CA PRO A 4 28.14 24.02 4.60
C PRO A 4 26.83 24.81 4.50
N HIS A 5 25.92 24.63 5.48
CA HIS A 5 24.60 25.29 5.69
C HIS A 5 23.30 24.52 5.38
N LEU A 6 23.32 23.20 5.20
CA LEU A 6 22.08 22.43 5.30
C LEU A 6 21.99 21.75 6.65
N THR A 7 20.90 22.01 7.38
CA THR A 7 20.53 21.27 8.59
C THR A 7 20.37 19.78 8.25
N PRO A 8 20.60 18.86 9.20
CA PRO A 8 20.38 17.43 8.98
C PRO A 8 18.97 17.17 8.43
N GLY A 9 18.87 16.30 7.42
CA GLY A 9 17.61 15.93 6.77
C GLY A 9 17.20 16.79 5.55
N PHE A 10 17.99 17.77 5.12
CA PHE A 10 17.74 18.51 3.87
C PHE A 10 18.61 18.00 2.72
N ILE A 11 17.98 17.75 1.56
CA ILE A 11 18.63 17.36 0.31
C ILE A 11 18.30 18.37 -0.79
N GLN A 12 19.13 18.40 -1.82
CA GLN A 12 18.97 19.32 -2.93
C GLN A 12 19.19 18.64 -4.27
N SER A 13 18.48 19.14 -5.28
CA SER A 13 18.63 18.67 -6.64
C SER A 13 18.46 19.82 -7.63
N MET A 14 19.23 19.76 -8.72
CA MET A 14 19.19 20.76 -9.78
C MET A 14 19.16 20.05 -11.14
N GLY A 15 18.35 20.57 -12.07
CA GLY A 15 18.25 20.06 -13.44
C GLY A 15 18.25 21.20 -14.46
N PRO A 16 19.02 21.10 -15.55
CA PRO A 16 18.99 22.09 -16.62
C PRO A 16 17.67 21.99 -17.43
N GLN A 17 17.28 23.08 -18.09
CA GLN A 17 16.11 23.10 -18.97
C GLN A 17 16.18 21.99 -20.04
N GLY A 18 15.10 21.22 -20.16
CA GLY A 18 15.00 20.07 -21.06
C GLY A 18 15.52 18.75 -20.47
N GLY A 19 16.18 18.79 -19.30
CA GLY A 19 16.58 17.59 -18.55
C GLY A 19 15.60 17.23 -17.43
N SER A 20 15.95 16.18 -16.67
CA SER A 20 15.23 15.75 -15.48
C SER A 20 16.15 15.83 -14.27
N THR A 21 15.57 16.15 -13.11
CA THR A 21 16.28 16.14 -11.83
C THR A 21 15.63 15.15 -10.88
N VAL A 22 16.45 14.49 -10.06
CA VAL A 22 15.99 13.44 -9.13
C VAL A 22 16.23 13.89 -7.70
N VAL A 23 15.18 13.88 -6.90
CA VAL A 23 15.25 14.13 -5.45
C VAL A 23 15.12 12.78 -4.78
N THR A 24 16.13 12.35 -4.01
CA THR A 24 16.13 11.03 -3.36
C THR A 24 16.55 11.13 -1.89
N CYS A 25 15.66 10.71 -1.01
CA CYS A 25 15.90 10.62 0.42
C CYS A 25 16.66 9.34 0.81
N PRO A 26 17.36 9.35 1.98
CA PRO A 26 17.96 8.16 2.58
C PRO A 26 16.99 6.98 2.72
N ARG A 27 17.52 5.77 2.92
CA ARG A 27 16.67 4.58 3.15
C ARG A 27 15.85 4.78 4.44
N GLY A 28 14.55 4.55 4.36
CA GLY A 28 13.61 4.74 5.48
C GLY A 28 12.92 6.10 5.51
N GLU A 29 13.38 7.05 4.67
CA GLU A 29 12.84 8.41 4.59
C GLU A 29 12.09 8.66 3.27
N THR A 30 11.10 9.56 3.31
CA THR A 30 10.51 10.20 2.14
C THR A 30 10.69 11.69 2.19
N ILE A 31 10.53 12.31 1.03
CA ILE A 31 10.40 13.74 0.87
C ILE A 31 9.16 14.19 1.67
N SER A 32 9.39 14.87 2.78
CA SER A 32 8.37 15.28 3.73
C SER A 32 7.91 16.73 3.53
N ASP A 33 8.79 17.57 3.01
CA ASP A 33 8.47 18.92 2.58
C ASP A 33 9.36 19.36 1.41
N ILE A 34 8.88 20.34 0.66
CA ILE A 34 9.65 21.08 -0.36
C ILE A 34 9.66 22.55 0.09
N PRO A 35 10.58 22.93 0.97
CA PRO A 35 10.69 24.31 1.48
C PRO A 35 11.03 25.32 0.38
N PHE A 36 11.56 24.86 -0.77
CA PHE A 36 11.87 25.72 -1.89
C PHE A 36 11.92 24.93 -3.20
N ALA A 37 11.26 25.44 -4.24
CA ALA A 37 11.54 25.04 -5.62
C ALA A 37 11.42 26.22 -6.58
N SER A 38 12.30 26.28 -7.58
CA SER A 38 12.33 27.37 -8.56
C SER A 38 12.71 26.86 -9.94
N TYR A 39 11.81 26.99 -10.91
CA TYR A 39 12.10 26.90 -12.34
C TYR A 39 12.32 28.29 -12.92
N GLY A 40 13.52 28.59 -13.41
CA GLY A 40 13.89 29.94 -13.84
C GLY A 40 15.40 30.12 -13.90
N THR A 41 15.91 31.24 -13.39
CA THR A 41 17.37 31.50 -13.29
C THR A 41 17.84 31.52 -11.83
N PRO A 42 17.67 30.42 -11.06
CA PRO A 42 18.05 30.41 -9.65
C PRO A 42 19.56 30.62 -9.49
N SER A 43 19.96 31.59 -8.66
CA SER A 43 21.36 31.90 -8.37
C SER A 43 21.94 31.11 -7.19
N GLY A 44 21.21 30.10 -6.68
CA GLY A 44 21.65 29.24 -5.58
C GLY A 44 20.63 29.07 -4.45
N LEU A 45 21.14 28.76 -3.26
CA LEU A 45 20.45 28.29 -2.05
C LEU A 45 19.36 29.23 -1.54
N ALA A 46 18.12 29.02 -2.00
CA ALA A 46 16.88 29.58 -1.44
C ALA A 46 16.49 31.03 -1.83
N ALA A 47 17.02 31.58 -2.92
CA ALA A 47 16.49 32.81 -3.51
C ALA A 47 15.99 32.56 -4.94
N PRO A 48 14.72 32.88 -5.28
CA PRO A 48 14.31 32.90 -6.67
C PRO A 48 15.17 33.95 -7.39
N GLY A 49 15.73 33.58 -8.55
CA GLY A 49 16.39 34.56 -9.41
C GLY A 49 15.38 35.56 -9.97
N GLN A 50 15.87 36.52 -10.76
CA GLN A 50 15.01 37.50 -11.46
C GLN A 50 13.96 36.82 -12.38
N CYS A 51 14.20 35.57 -12.78
CA CYS A 51 13.23 34.72 -13.43
C CYS A 51 12.87 33.53 -12.53
N HIS A 52 11.58 33.37 -12.22
CA HIS A 52 11.03 32.30 -11.40
C HIS A 52 9.56 32.03 -11.77
N ALA A 53 9.20 30.77 -12.00
CA ALA A 53 7.80 30.37 -12.11
C ALA A 53 7.17 30.22 -10.71
N ALA A 54 6.20 31.07 -10.38
CA ALA A 54 5.52 31.06 -9.07
C ALA A 54 4.83 29.72 -8.71
N SER A 55 4.51 28.89 -9.71
CA SER A 55 3.91 27.57 -9.53
C SER A 55 4.93 26.47 -9.17
N SER A 56 6.24 26.75 -9.24
CA SER A 56 7.32 25.77 -9.09
C SER A 56 7.17 24.93 -7.82
N GLU A 57 6.98 25.58 -6.67
CA GLU A 57 6.85 24.92 -5.38
C GLU A 57 5.62 24.01 -5.33
N SER A 58 4.45 24.51 -5.71
CA SER A 58 3.19 23.75 -5.70
C SER A 58 3.25 22.50 -6.60
N ILE A 59 3.87 22.62 -7.78
CA ILE A 59 4.02 21.52 -8.74
C ILE A 59 4.98 20.46 -8.20
N VAL A 60 6.11 20.88 -7.63
CA VAL A 60 7.09 19.95 -7.07
C VAL A 60 6.54 19.27 -5.81
N LYS A 61 5.85 20.01 -4.92
CA LYS A 61 5.15 19.44 -3.75
C LYS A 61 4.17 18.33 -4.16
N ALA A 62 3.29 18.61 -5.12
CA ALA A 62 2.31 17.65 -5.61
C ALA A 62 2.94 16.38 -6.23
N ARG A 63 4.15 16.50 -6.81
CA ARG A 63 4.83 15.39 -7.47
C ARG A 63 5.74 14.58 -6.55
N CYS A 64 6.30 15.18 -5.51
CA CYS A 64 7.43 14.64 -4.76
C CYS A 64 7.12 14.29 -3.31
N ILE A 65 6.20 14.99 -2.63
CA ILE A 65 5.91 14.71 -1.22
C ILE A 65 5.38 13.27 -1.05
N GLY A 66 5.84 12.60 0.01
CA GLY A 66 5.50 11.22 0.36
C GLY A 66 6.25 10.16 -0.46
N LYS A 67 7.14 10.55 -1.37
CA LYS A 67 7.99 9.62 -2.14
C LYS A 67 9.39 9.59 -1.58
N ARG A 68 10.02 8.41 -1.55
CA ARG A 68 11.45 8.28 -1.24
C ARG A 68 12.31 8.89 -2.34
N SER A 69 11.88 8.73 -3.58
CA SER A 69 12.54 9.31 -4.74
C SER A 69 11.48 9.85 -5.70
N CYS A 70 11.71 11.05 -6.24
CA CYS A 70 10.90 11.63 -7.29
C CYS A 70 11.79 12.18 -8.41
N THR A 71 11.32 12.03 -9.65
CA THR A 71 11.93 12.64 -10.84
C THR A 71 11.04 13.76 -11.33
N VAL A 72 11.62 14.92 -11.61
CA VAL A 72 10.91 16.09 -12.14
C VAL A 72 11.61 16.61 -13.38
N ASP A 73 10.87 16.71 -14.48
CA ASP A 73 11.39 17.22 -15.75
C ASP A 73 11.38 18.76 -15.73
N ALA A 74 12.53 19.37 -15.99
CA ALA A 74 12.72 20.82 -15.99
C ALA A 74 12.29 21.43 -17.33
N THR A 75 10.99 21.37 -17.66
CA THR A 75 10.46 21.80 -18.97
C THR A 75 9.41 22.89 -18.86
N ASN A 76 9.33 23.73 -19.90
CA ASN A 76 8.26 24.73 -20.06
C ASN A 76 6.86 24.09 -20.11
N GLY A 77 6.75 22.81 -20.51
CA GLY A 77 5.48 22.09 -20.52
C GLY A 77 4.94 21.79 -19.11
N ILE A 78 5.81 21.71 -18.11
CA ILE A 78 5.43 21.46 -16.72
C ILE A 78 5.26 22.78 -15.94
N PHE A 79 6.19 23.71 -16.09
CA PHE A 79 6.25 24.92 -15.24
C PHE A 79 5.78 26.20 -15.95
N GLY A 80 5.49 26.14 -17.25
CA GLY A 80 5.37 27.33 -18.10
C GLY A 80 6.74 27.93 -18.44
N ASP A 81 6.76 28.96 -19.30
CA ASP A 81 7.97 29.74 -19.56
C ASP A 81 7.94 31.07 -18.78
N PRO A 82 8.58 31.16 -17.61
CA PRO A 82 8.62 32.38 -16.82
C PRO A 82 9.50 33.49 -17.42
N CYS A 83 10.38 33.17 -18.37
CA CYS A 83 11.26 34.13 -19.04
C CYS A 83 11.69 33.62 -20.43
N PRO A 84 10.95 33.98 -21.49
CA PRO A 84 11.29 33.62 -22.86
C PRO A 84 12.69 34.12 -23.25
N GLY A 85 13.46 33.28 -23.94
CA GLY A 85 14.81 33.62 -24.42
C GLY A 85 15.94 33.48 -23.39
N LEU A 86 15.62 33.19 -22.12
CA LEU A 86 16.62 32.84 -21.11
C LEU A 86 16.68 31.33 -20.87
N THR A 87 17.90 30.81 -20.69
CA THR A 87 18.12 29.42 -20.27
C THR A 87 17.67 29.25 -18.83
N LYS A 88 16.77 28.29 -18.61
CA LYS A 88 16.19 28.02 -17.29
C LYS A 88 16.81 26.78 -16.66
N SER A 89 16.67 26.66 -15.34
CA SER A 89 16.99 25.48 -14.56
C SER A 89 15.95 25.29 -13.47
N LEU A 90 15.69 24.04 -13.11
CA LEU A 90 14.90 23.67 -11.94
C LEU A 90 15.83 23.44 -10.76
N PHE A 91 15.62 24.16 -9.66
CA PHE A 91 16.26 23.91 -8.38
C PHE A 91 15.20 23.46 -7.36
N ILE A 92 15.50 22.41 -6.61
CA ILE A 92 14.63 21.87 -5.56
C ILE A 92 15.45 21.71 -4.29
N ALA A 93 14.98 22.29 -3.19
CA ALA A 93 15.38 21.89 -1.85
C ALA A 93 14.23 21.07 -1.24
N ALA A 94 14.56 19.90 -0.72
CA ALA A 94 13.62 18.97 -0.14
C ALA A 94 14.06 18.60 1.27
N GLN A 95 13.10 18.46 2.17
CA GLN A 95 13.33 17.86 3.47
C GLN A 95 12.93 16.39 3.41
N CYS A 96 13.77 15.54 3.99
CA CYS A 96 13.51 14.13 4.17
C CYS A 96 13.11 13.88 5.63
N SER A 97 12.07 13.08 5.83
CA SER A 97 11.74 12.50 7.12
C SER A 97 11.35 11.05 6.93
N SER A 98 11.26 10.28 8.01
CA SER A 98 10.66 8.94 7.92
C SER A 98 9.31 9.04 7.21
N ALA A 99 9.07 8.14 6.26
CA ALA A 99 8.04 8.18 5.20
C ALA A 99 6.59 8.40 5.62
N ASN A 100 6.40 8.44 6.93
CA ASN A 100 5.18 8.20 7.63
C ASN A 100 4.81 9.41 8.49
N LEU A 101 5.55 10.52 8.49
CA LEU A 101 5.16 11.68 9.29
C LEU A 101 4.16 12.57 8.54
N VAL A 102 3.08 12.94 9.23
CA VAL A 102 2.12 13.98 8.82
C VAL A 102 1.89 14.95 9.98
N GLY A 103 1.46 16.17 9.72
CA GLY A 103 1.20 17.15 10.77
C GLY A 103 1.46 18.57 10.30
N GLY A 104 1.72 19.46 11.24
CA GLY A 104 1.92 20.88 10.96
C GLY A 104 1.65 21.74 12.19
N SER A 105 1.53 23.04 11.94
CA SER A 105 1.25 24.04 12.97
C SER A 105 0.08 24.93 12.56
N VAL A 106 -0.79 25.27 13.51
CA VAL A 106 -1.82 26.30 13.35
C VAL A 106 -1.79 27.27 14.54
N PRO A 107 -2.10 28.56 14.32
CA PRO A 107 -2.16 29.52 15.42
C PRO A 107 -3.33 29.22 16.36
N ASP A 108 -3.27 29.79 17.56
CA ASP A 108 -4.36 29.74 18.52
C ASP A 108 -5.71 30.16 17.91
N GLY A 109 -6.79 29.46 18.29
CA GLY A 109 -8.13 29.60 17.75
C GLY A 109 -8.40 28.88 16.42
N SER A 110 -7.36 28.38 15.72
CA SER A 110 -7.51 27.67 14.44
C SER A 110 -7.61 26.15 14.60
N THR A 111 -8.07 25.47 13.56
CA THR A 111 -8.18 23.99 13.55
C THR A 111 -7.09 23.38 12.68
N LEU A 112 -6.29 22.49 13.27
CA LEU A 112 -5.31 21.67 12.54
C LEU A 112 -5.98 20.39 12.06
N THR A 113 -5.98 20.16 10.75
CA THR A 113 -6.42 18.89 10.16
C THR A 113 -5.20 18.05 9.81
N ILE A 114 -5.18 16.81 10.30
CA ILE A 114 -4.11 15.85 10.09
C ILE A 114 -4.71 14.67 9.35
N ALA A 115 -4.17 14.33 8.18
CA ALA A 115 -4.68 13.24 7.35
C ALA A 115 -3.54 12.41 6.77
N CYS A 116 -3.69 11.09 6.85
CA CYS A 116 -2.84 10.13 6.17
C CYS A 116 -3.34 9.86 4.74
N PRO A 117 -2.48 9.37 3.84
CA PRO A 117 -2.91 8.78 2.56
C PRO A 117 -4.06 7.78 2.71
N LEU A 118 -4.91 7.63 1.68
CA LEU A 118 -6.19 6.89 1.74
C LEU A 118 -6.12 5.47 2.32
N THR A 119 -5.01 4.76 2.17
CA THR A 119 -4.82 3.37 2.64
C THR A 119 -4.13 3.27 4.00
N GLN A 120 -3.96 4.41 4.69
CA GLN A 120 -3.20 4.50 5.93
C GLN A 120 -4.04 5.05 7.07
N ARG A 121 -3.54 4.91 8.30
CA ARG A 121 -4.11 5.51 9.51
C ARG A 121 -3.02 6.08 10.40
N LEU A 122 -3.42 7.03 11.24
CA LEU A 122 -2.58 7.59 12.29
C LEU A 122 -2.32 6.53 13.36
N VAL A 123 -1.06 6.32 13.70
CA VAL A 123 -0.60 5.24 14.59
C VAL A 123 0.00 5.75 15.89
N SER A 124 0.67 6.90 15.84
CA SER A 124 1.25 7.53 17.02
C SER A 124 1.38 9.03 16.80
N ILE A 125 1.55 9.77 17.90
CA ILE A 125 1.84 11.20 17.92
C ILE A 125 3.23 11.39 18.53
N PRO A 126 4.32 11.29 17.75
CA PRO A 126 5.68 11.48 18.28
C PRO A 126 5.90 12.86 18.93
N TYR A 127 5.15 13.86 18.49
CA TYR A 127 5.25 15.21 19.03
C TYR A 127 3.89 15.93 18.99
N ALA A 128 3.50 16.57 20.09
CA ALA A 128 2.49 17.60 20.06
C ALA A 128 2.78 18.65 21.14
N SER A 129 2.60 19.91 20.78
CA SER A 129 2.73 21.03 21.71
C SER A 129 1.67 22.09 21.38
N TYR A 130 0.87 22.43 22.39
CA TYR A 130 0.08 23.66 22.40
C TYR A 130 0.82 24.65 23.29
N GLY A 131 1.36 25.71 22.71
CA GLY A 131 2.29 26.61 23.40
C GLY A 131 3.14 27.41 22.43
N THR A 132 4.44 27.56 22.70
CA THR A 132 5.39 28.27 21.82
C THR A 132 6.50 27.36 21.29
N PRO A 133 6.20 26.24 20.62
CA PRO A 133 7.23 25.38 20.07
C PRO A 133 8.02 26.12 18.97
N THR A 134 9.33 25.92 18.94
CA THR A 134 10.22 26.48 17.92
C THR A 134 10.61 25.44 16.89
N GLY A 135 11.24 25.87 15.80
CA GLY A 135 11.57 25.00 14.68
C GLY A 135 10.46 24.92 13.63
N ALA A 136 10.60 23.99 12.71
CA ALA A 136 9.68 23.78 11.60
C ALA A 136 9.33 22.31 11.50
N TYR A 137 8.14 22.00 11.00
CA TYR A 137 7.72 20.63 10.76
C TYR A 137 8.79 19.84 9.98
N PRO A 138 9.09 18.57 10.31
CA PRO A 138 8.61 17.81 11.48
C PRO A 138 9.50 17.97 12.74
N ASN A 139 10.48 18.87 12.72
CA ASN A 139 11.47 19.03 13.79
C ASN A 139 11.13 20.23 14.68
N PHE A 140 10.18 20.01 15.58
CA PHE A 140 9.82 21.00 16.59
C PHE A 140 10.61 20.80 17.88
N VAL A 141 10.83 21.90 18.59
CA VAL A 141 11.45 21.91 19.91
C VAL A 141 10.48 22.53 20.90
N THR A 142 10.14 21.75 21.93
CA THR A 142 9.30 22.22 23.04
C THR A 142 10.03 23.32 23.82
N THR A 143 9.30 24.37 24.17
CA THR A 143 9.81 25.47 25.00
C THR A 143 9.14 25.46 26.38
N TRP A 144 9.46 26.46 27.20
CA TRP A 144 8.89 26.60 28.55
C TRP A 144 7.36 26.75 28.53
N CYS A 145 6.78 27.30 27.45
CA CYS A 145 5.34 27.32 27.27
C CYS A 145 4.90 26.12 26.44
N ASN A 146 4.38 25.11 27.15
CA ASN A 146 3.86 23.88 26.57
C ASN A 146 2.80 23.27 27.49
N ALA A 147 1.60 23.05 26.98
CA ALA A 147 0.56 22.33 27.71
C ALA A 147 0.95 20.84 27.86
N THR A 148 0.92 20.34 29.10
CA THR A 148 1.41 19.01 29.47
C THR A 148 0.67 17.87 28.78
N ASP A 149 -0.64 18.02 28.56
CA ASP A 149 -1.50 16.96 28.05
C ASP A 149 -1.73 17.03 26.53
N THR A 150 -1.06 17.94 25.82
CA THR A 150 -1.28 18.14 24.37
C THR A 150 -1.14 16.83 23.60
N ALA A 151 -0.07 16.07 23.85
CA ALA A 151 0.18 14.80 23.16
C ALA A 151 -0.90 13.75 23.45
N THR A 152 -1.39 13.68 24.68
CA THR A 152 -2.46 12.75 25.09
C THR A 152 -3.79 13.10 24.41
N VAL A 153 -4.18 14.38 24.44
CA VAL A 153 -5.42 14.86 23.81
C VAL A 153 -5.42 14.62 22.31
N VAL A 154 -4.31 14.96 21.63
CA VAL A 154 -4.16 14.71 20.20
C VAL A 154 -4.16 13.20 19.91
N THR A 155 -3.47 12.40 20.71
CA THR A 155 -3.43 10.93 20.55
C THR A 155 -4.83 10.32 20.62
N THR A 156 -5.61 10.63 21.66
CA THR A 156 -6.98 10.13 21.84
C THR A 156 -7.90 10.57 20.70
N SER A 157 -7.69 11.77 20.16
CA SER A 157 -8.52 12.32 19.07
C SER A 157 -8.19 11.71 17.70
N CYS A 158 -6.93 11.34 17.48
CA CYS A 158 -6.38 11.08 16.15
C CYS A 158 -5.98 9.64 15.87
N VAL A 159 -5.37 8.94 16.83
CA VAL A 159 -4.82 7.59 16.59
C VAL A 159 -5.94 6.60 16.25
N GLY A 160 -5.66 5.74 15.26
CA GLY A 160 -6.60 4.78 14.70
C GLY A 160 -7.45 5.31 13.54
N ARG A 161 -7.42 6.62 13.25
CA ARG A 161 -8.19 7.24 12.16
C ARG A 161 -7.31 7.54 10.95
N ASN A 162 -7.91 7.56 9.75
CA ASN A 162 -7.21 8.05 8.55
C ASN A 162 -6.97 9.57 8.62
N ALA A 163 -7.92 10.32 9.20
CA ALA A 163 -7.80 11.75 9.41
C ALA A 163 -8.49 12.18 10.71
N CYS A 164 -8.03 13.29 11.27
CA CYS A 164 -8.62 13.96 12.43
C CYS A 164 -8.48 15.48 12.32
N SER A 165 -9.27 16.21 13.08
CA SER A 165 -9.17 17.66 13.21
C SER A 165 -9.12 18.03 14.68
N VAL A 166 -8.15 18.86 15.06
CA VAL A 166 -7.91 19.28 16.44
C VAL A 166 -7.91 20.80 16.49
N LYS A 167 -8.76 21.38 17.34
CA LYS A 167 -8.84 22.82 17.52
C LYS A 167 -7.73 23.27 18.48
N ALA A 168 -6.92 24.24 18.07
CA ALA A 168 -5.96 24.91 18.93
C ALA A 168 -6.72 25.88 19.84
N ASP A 169 -7.03 25.47 21.06
CA ASP A 169 -7.79 26.28 22.00
C ASP A 169 -7.37 25.97 23.44
N SER A 170 -7.27 27.00 24.27
CA SER A 170 -6.98 26.88 25.70
C SER A 170 -8.09 26.18 26.47
N ASN A 171 -9.31 26.08 25.92
CA ASN A 171 -10.37 25.25 26.49
C ASN A 171 -10.07 23.74 26.38
N GLU A 172 -9.39 23.31 25.31
CA GLU A 172 -9.07 21.90 25.06
C GLU A 172 -7.78 21.47 25.78
N PHE A 173 -6.78 22.36 25.81
CA PHE A 173 -5.44 22.04 26.31
C PHE A 173 -5.07 22.73 27.63
N GLY A 174 -5.90 23.65 28.13
CA GLY A 174 -5.51 24.62 29.15
C GLY A 174 -4.65 25.76 28.58
N ASP A 175 -4.48 26.85 29.34
CA ASP A 175 -3.54 27.90 29.00
C ASP A 175 -2.20 27.71 29.73
N PRO A 176 -1.15 27.19 29.06
CA PRO A 176 0.17 26.99 29.67
C PRO A 176 0.95 28.29 29.88
N CYS A 177 0.58 29.38 29.21
CA CYS A 177 1.28 30.67 29.31
C CYS A 177 0.35 31.86 28.99
N PRO A 178 -0.36 32.39 30.01
CA PRO A 178 -1.26 33.52 29.82
C PRO A 178 -0.57 34.75 29.23
N GLY A 179 -1.25 35.41 28.27
CA GLY A 179 -0.75 36.61 27.60
C GLY A 179 0.31 36.35 26.51
N VAL A 180 0.68 35.09 26.27
CA VAL A 180 1.59 34.69 25.19
C VAL A 180 0.77 34.07 24.06
N THR A 181 1.13 34.42 22.82
CA THR A 181 0.53 33.84 21.61
C THR A 181 0.96 32.39 21.47
N LYS A 182 -0.01 31.47 21.53
CA LYS A 182 0.21 30.04 21.42
C LYS A 182 -0.04 29.55 19.99
N GLN A 183 0.44 28.37 19.69
CA GLN A 183 0.11 27.61 18.49
C GLN A 183 0.04 26.12 18.84
N LEU A 184 -0.74 25.37 18.07
CA LEU A 184 -0.74 23.91 18.12
C LEU A 184 0.19 23.40 17.03
N SER A 185 1.27 22.73 17.42
CA SER A 185 2.19 22.03 16.52
C SER A 185 2.15 20.53 16.79
N VAL A 186 1.90 19.74 15.75
CA VAL A 186 1.78 18.28 15.85
C VAL A 186 2.62 17.61 14.79
N VAL A 187 3.28 16.53 15.20
CA VAL A 187 3.86 15.52 14.33
C VAL A 187 3.17 14.21 14.69
N ALA A 188 2.51 13.63 13.70
CA ALA A 188 1.86 12.35 13.79
C ALA A 188 2.51 11.38 12.82
N LYS A 189 2.36 10.09 13.10
CA LYS A 189 2.86 9.04 12.24
C LYS A 189 1.70 8.25 11.62
N CYS A 190 1.83 7.94 10.35
CA CYS A 190 0.93 7.12 9.57
C CYS A 190 1.48 5.71 9.42
N VAL A 191 0.59 4.76 9.24
CA VAL A 191 0.93 3.38 8.91
C VAL A 191 -0.10 2.80 7.97
N ASP A 192 0.31 1.88 7.10
CA ASP A 192 -0.63 1.12 6.28
C ASP A 192 -1.69 0.44 7.14
N ASN A 193 -2.95 0.48 6.70
CA ASN A 193 -4.08 -0.12 7.40
C ASN A 193 -3.91 -1.61 7.66
N ASN A 194 -3.16 -2.29 6.79
CA ASN A 194 -2.90 -3.72 6.88
C ASN A 194 -1.60 -4.03 7.66
N LEU A 195 -0.86 -3.02 8.10
CA LEU A 195 0.25 -3.22 9.04
C LEU A 195 -0.26 -3.04 10.48
N ILE A 196 -0.06 -4.08 11.27
CA ILE A 196 -0.40 -4.13 12.69
C ILE A 196 0.84 -4.50 13.48
N GLY A 197 0.85 -4.16 14.76
CA GLY A 197 1.93 -4.52 15.66
C GLY A 197 1.57 -4.21 17.09
N GLY A 198 2.41 -4.70 17.99
CA GLY A 198 2.18 -4.57 19.42
C GLY A 198 3.46 -4.84 20.19
N SER A 199 3.41 -4.47 21.47
CA SER A 199 4.45 -4.75 22.46
C SER A 199 3.78 -5.40 23.67
N VAL A 200 4.30 -6.54 24.10
CA VAL A 200 3.74 -7.31 25.21
C VAL A 200 4.86 -7.75 26.14
N ALA A 201 4.73 -7.45 27.42
CA ALA A 201 5.70 -7.87 28.43
C ALA A 201 5.72 -9.39 28.62
N ASP A 202 6.85 -9.90 29.11
CA ASP A 202 6.99 -11.30 29.50
C ASP A 202 5.89 -11.75 30.47
N GLY A 203 5.37 -12.96 30.25
CA GLY A 203 4.20 -13.51 30.94
C GLY A 203 2.84 -13.08 30.35
N GLY A 204 2.83 -12.16 29.38
CA GLY A 204 1.61 -11.72 28.71
C GLY A 204 1.14 -12.63 27.57
N SER A 205 0.07 -12.22 26.89
CA SER A 205 -0.43 -12.88 25.67
C SER A 205 -0.57 -11.86 24.54
N ALA A 206 0.14 -12.10 23.44
CA ALA A 206 0.08 -11.27 22.25
C ALA A 206 -1.11 -11.68 21.38
N ALA A 207 -2.17 -10.86 21.39
CA ALA A 207 -3.31 -11.00 20.51
C ALA A 207 -3.05 -10.30 19.18
N ILE A 208 -2.92 -11.09 18.10
CA ILE A 208 -2.69 -10.62 16.74
C ILE A 208 -3.99 -10.75 15.97
N GLN A 209 -4.57 -9.62 15.56
CA GLN A 209 -5.88 -9.56 14.93
C GLN A 209 -5.85 -8.65 13.70
N CYS A 210 -6.16 -9.22 12.54
CA CYS A 210 -6.32 -8.47 11.30
C CYS A 210 -7.74 -7.88 11.16
N PRO A 211 -7.91 -6.80 10.38
CA PRO A 211 -9.24 -6.29 10.03
C PRO A 211 -10.15 -7.36 9.41
N ALA A 212 -11.47 -7.10 9.42
CA ALA A 212 -12.44 -7.99 8.79
C ALA A 212 -12.15 -8.19 7.29
N GLY A 213 -12.31 -9.42 6.80
CA GLY A 213 -12.03 -9.78 5.40
C GLY A 213 -10.54 -10.00 5.07
N GLN A 214 -9.68 -10.04 6.09
CA GLN A 214 -8.24 -10.24 5.95
C GLN A 214 -7.73 -11.35 6.86
N TYR A 215 -6.48 -11.77 6.64
CA TYR A 215 -5.76 -12.71 7.50
C TYR A 215 -4.31 -12.28 7.70
N ILE A 216 -3.64 -12.84 8.71
CA ILE A 216 -2.22 -12.59 9.00
C ILE A 216 -1.41 -13.21 7.87
N GLY A 217 -0.91 -12.38 6.97
CA GLY A 217 -0.18 -12.79 5.78
C GLY A 217 1.30 -13.06 6.08
N SER A 218 1.94 -12.21 6.88
CA SER A 218 3.34 -12.41 7.27
C SER A 218 3.68 -11.72 8.60
N ILE A 219 4.79 -12.14 9.20
CA ILE A 219 5.40 -11.51 10.38
C ILE A 219 6.75 -10.95 9.96
N PRO A 220 6.82 -9.72 9.39
CA PRO A 220 8.07 -9.12 8.94
C PRO A 220 9.05 -8.82 10.08
N PHE A 221 8.57 -8.65 11.30
CA PHE A 221 9.42 -8.38 12.46
C PHE A 221 8.83 -9.02 13.71
N ALA A 222 9.68 -9.66 14.50
CA ALA A 222 9.43 -9.89 15.91
C ALA A 222 10.75 -10.03 16.65
N ALA A 223 10.83 -9.46 17.84
CA ALA A 223 11.96 -9.55 18.74
C ALA A 223 11.45 -9.79 20.16
N TYR A 224 11.93 -10.85 20.79
CA TYR A 224 11.65 -11.15 22.20
C TYR A 224 12.95 -10.96 22.99
N GLY A 225 12.95 -10.03 23.93
CA GLY A 225 14.17 -9.59 24.62
C GLY A 225 14.06 -8.14 25.08
N THR A 226 15.04 -7.30 24.74
CA THR A 226 15.02 -5.85 25.02
C THR A 226 15.04 -4.99 23.75
N PRO A 227 14.05 -5.13 22.85
CA PRO A 227 13.97 -4.34 21.61
C PRO A 227 13.86 -2.83 21.88
N TYR A 228 14.21 -2.04 20.86
CA TYR A 228 14.10 -0.58 20.87
C TYR A 228 13.02 -0.08 19.92
N GLY A 229 12.50 1.10 20.23
CA GLY A 229 11.57 1.82 19.38
C GLY A 229 10.11 1.56 19.74
N THR A 230 9.22 1.97 18.85
CA THR A 230 7.77 1.80 18.99
C THR A 230 7.18 1.47 17.64
N PHE A 231 6.03 0.81 17.61
CA PHE A 231 5.36 0.48 16.36
C PHE A 231 5.14 1.73 15.49
N PRO A 232 5.42 1.69 14.17
CA PRO A 232 5.96 0.57 13.37
C PRO A 232 7.50 0.45 13.26
N ASP A 233 8.28 1.27 13.97
CA ASP A 233 9.75 1.31 13.86
C ASP A 233 10.43 0.54 15.01
N TYR A 234 10.08 -0.73 15.18
CA TYR A 234 10.80 -1.58 16.11
C TYR A 234 12.19 -1.94 15.56
N SER A 235 13.12 -2.17 16.48
CA SER A 235 14.45 -2.70 16.16
C SER A 235 14.90 -3.69 17.22
N ALA A 236 15.51 -4.78 16.78
CA ALA A 236 16.00 -5.81 17.69
C ALA A 236 17.29 -5.34 18.37
N HIS A 237 17.41 -5.62 19.66
CA HIS A 237 18.67 -5.42 20.38
C HIS A 237 19.51 -6.70 20.31
N ALA A 238 20.63 -6.65 19.58
CA ALA A 238 21.45 -7.83 19.30
C ALA A 238 21.93 -8.58 20.56
N ALA A 239 22.17 -7.88 21.68
CA ALA A 239 22.65 -8.50 22.91
C ALA A 239 21.55 -9.25 23.69
N CYS A 240 20.28 -8.91 23.47
CA CYS A 240 19.17 -9.64 24.06
C CYS A 240 17.99 -9.70 23.07
N ASN A 241 18.04 -10.71 22.22
CA ASN A 241 16.99 -11.03 21.28
C ASN A 241 16.96 -12.53 21.01
N ALA A 242 15.82 -13.17 21.23
CA ALA A 242 15.64 -14.59 20.94
C ALA A 242 15.65 -14.86 19.43
N GLU A 243 16.40 -15.89 19.03
CA GLU A 243 16.50 -16.30 17.64
C GLU A 243 15.15 -16.84 17.11
N GLY A 244 14.79 -16.44 15.90
CA GLY A 244 13.63 -16.98 15.19
C GLY A 244 12.26 -16.59 15.76
N ALA A 245 12.16 -15.55 16.60
CA ALA A 245 10.89 -15.10 17.18
C ALA A 245 9.79 -14.87 16.11
N ALA A 246 10.13 -14.22 15.00
CA ALA A 246 9.20 -13.98 13.89
C ALA A 246 8.69 -15.29 13.27
N ALA A 247 9.58 -16.27 13.07
CA ALA A 247 9.23 -17.58 12.51
C ALA A 247 8.33 -18.39 13.47
N LYS A 248 8.58 -18.31 14.78
CA LYS A 248 7.75 -18.95 15.81
C LYS A 248 6.34 -18.39 15.87
N ILE A 249 6.18 -17.07 15.70
CA ILE A 249 4.85 -16.44 15.59
C ILE A 249 4.21 -16.82 14.25
N ALA A 250 4.98 -16.76 13.16
CA ALA A 250 4.47 -17.05 11.83
C ALA A 250 3.88 -18.46 11.73
N SER A 251 4.56 -19.48 12.28
CA SER A 251 4.08 -20.87 12.26
C SER A 251 2.77 -21.08 13.01
N GLN A 252 2.44 -20.22 13.98
CA GLN A 252 1.21 -20.31 14.76
C GLN A 252 0.07 -19.47 14.18
N CYS A 253 0.41 -18.32 13.58
CA CYS A 253 -0.55 -17.26 13.29
C CYS A 253 -0.80 -17.01 11.80
N VAL A 254 0.18 -17.25 10.91
CA VAL A 254 -0.01 -16.97 9.48
C VAL A 254 -1.13 -17.85 8.91
N GLY A 255 -1.98 -17.25 8.07
CA GLY A 255 -3.17 -17.89 7.51
C GLY A 255 -4.44 -17.77 8.36
N ARG A 256 -4.37 -17.17 9.56
CA ARG A 256 -5.53 -16.93 10.44
C ARG A 256 -5.87 -15.45 10.50
N ASN A 257 -7.14 -15.11 10.68
CA ASN A 257 -7.56 -13.72 10.93
C ASN A 257 -7.19 -13.25 12.35
N SER A 258 -7.20 -14.19 13.30
CA SER A 258 -6.90 -13.97 14.71
C SER A 258 -5.97 -15.06 15.25
N CYS A 259 -5.05 -14.67 16.12
CA CYS A 259 -4.11 -15.57 16.78
C CYS A 259 -3.73 -15.00 18.15
N ALA A 260 -3.46 -15.88 19.12
CA ALA A 260 -2.88 -15.49 20.41
C ALA A 260 -1.60 -16.28 20.63
N VAL A 261 -0.52 -15.59 21.01
CA VAL A 261 0.78 -16.20 21.32
C VAL A 261 1.14 -15.90 22.77
N SER A 262 1.43 -16.94 23.54
CA SER A 262 1.94 -16.78 24.90
C SER A 262 3.36 -16.21 24.87
N VAL A 263 3.57 -15.08 25.56
CA VAL A 263 4.87 -14.42 25.61
C VAL A 263 5.61 -14.94 26.84
N SER A 264 6.51 -15.91 26.61
CA SER A 264 7.32 -16.49 27.69
C SER A 264 8.64 -17.06 27.19
N THR A 265 9.56 -17.27 28.11
CA THR A 265 10.83 -17.98 27.86
C THR A 265 10.61 -19.43 27.45
N GLN A 266 9.50 -20.08 27.81
CA GLN A 266 9.19 -21.42 27.28
C GLN A 266 8.87 -21.39 25.78
N THR A 267 8.26 -20.32 25.29
CA THR A 267 7.90 -20.18 23.87
C THR A 267 9.10 -19.73 23.04
N PHE A 268 9.81 -18.70 23.51
CA PHE A 268 10.85 -18.04 22.73
C PHE A 268 12.28 -18.46 23.08
N GLY A 269 12.51 -19.07 24.24
CA GLY A 269 13.83 -19.21 24.87
C GLY A 269 14.15 -17.97 25.72
N ASP A 270 15.08 -18.06 26.67
CA ASP A 270 15.55 -16.89 27.43
C ASP A 270 16.84 -16.32 26.78
N PRO A 271 16.76 -15.17 26.09
CA PRO A 271 17.93 -14.54 25.46
C PRO A 271 18.81 -13.74 26.43
N CYS A 272 18.29 -13.34 27.58
CA CYS A 272 19.05 -12.61 28.60
C CYS A 272 18.46 -12.83 30.00
N GLU A 273 19.14 -13.66 30.78
CA GLU A 273 18.71 -14.01 32.13
C GLU A 273 18.77 -12.80 33.08
N GLY A 274 17.77 -12.67 33.95
CA GLY A 274 17.67 -11.57 34.94
C GLY A 274 17.14 -10.25 34.40
N GLU A 275 17.06 -10.09 33.08
CA GLU A 275 16.49 -8.90 32.44
C GLU A 275 14.99 -9.04 32.17
N ALA A 276 14.28 -7.90 32.27
CA ALA A 276 12.88 -7.81 31.88
C ALA A 276 12.76 -7.88 30.36
N LYS A 277 11.96 -8.83 29.87
CA LYS A 277 11.79 -9.09 28.44
C LYS A 277 10.45 -8.59 27.94
N THR A 278 10.41 -8.15 26.69
CA THR A 278 9.20 -7.81 25.95
C THR A 278 9.23 -8.49 24.58
N LEU A 279 8.05 -8.81 24.05
CA LEU A 279 7.85 -9.19 22.67
C LEU A 279 7.32 -7.99 21.88
N ASP A 280 8.16 -7.41 21.04
CA ASP A 280 7.74 -6.46 20.02
C ASP A 280 7.55 -7.18 18.71
N TRP A 281 6.42 -6.97 18.06
CA TRP A 281 6.07 -7.67 16.83
C TRP A 281 5.33 -6.77 15.85
N THR A 282 5.52 -7.09 14.57
CA THR A 282 4.82 -6.47 13.45
C THR A 282 4.30 -7.57 12.54
N ALA A 283 3.02 -7.49 12.17
CA ALA A 283 2.39 -8.37 11.21
C ALA A 283 1.82 -7.57 10.03
N LYS A 284 1.87 -8.16 8.84
CA LYS A 284 1.14 -7.68 7.67
C LYS A 284 -0.08 -8.54 7.43
N CYS A 285 -1.22 -7.89 7.34
CA CYS A 285 -2.48 -8.50 6.95
C CYS A 285 -2.60 -8.53 5.42
N ALA A 286 -3.19 -9.60 4.91
CA ALA A 286 -3.50 -9.76 3.50
C ALA A 286 -5.01 -9.97 3.33
N PRO A 287 -5.63 -9.42 2.28
CA PRO A 287 -7.01 -9.76 1.94
C PRO A 287 -7.21 -11.27 1.78
N ASN A 288 -8.36 -11.80 2.18
CA ASN A 288 -8.66 -13.24 2.12
C ASN A 288 -8.59 -13.84 0.70
N ASN A 289 -8.66 -12.99 -0.32
CA ASN A 289 -8.58 -13.38 -1.72
C ASN A 289 -7.17 -13.23 -2.31
N VAL A 290 -6.16 -12.84 -1.52
CA VAL A 290 -4.77 -12.72 -1.97
C VAL A 290 -3.96 -13.82 -1.30
N ILE A 291 -3.17 -14.55 -2.07
CA ILE A 291 -2.25 -15.58 -1.57
C ILE A 291 -0.83 -15.28 -2.03
N GLY A 292 0.17 -15.78 -1.31
CA GLY A 292 1.56 -15.62 -1.72
C GLY A 292 2.53 -16.33 -0.83
N THR A 293 3.75 -16.49 -1.32
CA THR A 293 4.84 -17.15 -0.64
C THR A 293 6.19 -16.65 -1.15
N ILE A 294 7.22 -16.84 -0.35
CA ILE A 294 8.61 -16.61 -0.73
C ILE A 294 9.43 -17.83 -0.32
N VAL A 295 10.23 -18.34 -1.25
CA VAL A 295 11.11 -19.49 -1.01
C VAL A 295 12.50 -19.20 -1.53
N ASN A 296 13.52 -19.71 -0.85
CA ASN A 296 14.90 -19.60 -1.30
C ASN A 296 15.14 -20.42 -2.58
N ASP A 297 16.24 -20.13 -3.26
CA ASP A 297 16.72 -20.92 -4.41
C ASP A 297 16.77 -22.43 -4.06
N GLY A 298 16.32 -23.26 -5.00
CA GLY A 298 16.08 -24.69 -4.83
C GLY A 298 14.74 -25.05 -4.17
N GLY A 299 14.02 -24.09 -3.57
CA GLY A 299 12.74 -24.30 -2.89
C GLY A 299 11.54 -24.47 -3.84
N SER A 300 10.44 -25.03 -3.31
CA SER A 300 9.16 -25.15 -4.03
C SER A 300 8.14 -24.14 -3.49
N ALA A 301 7.77 -23.16 -4.31
CA ALA A 301 6.75 -22.17 -4.00
C ALA A 301 5.36 -22.73 -4.33
N THR A 302 4.62 -23.18 -3.32
CA THR A 302 3.24 -23.64 -3.46
C THR A 302 2.24 -22.51 -3.17
N LEU A 303 1.35 -22.27 -4.13
CA LEU A 303 0.19 -21.39 -4.01
C LEU A 303 -1.08 -22.25 -3.94
N GLN A 304 -1.91 -21.99 -2.93
CA GLN A 304 -3.16 -22.70 -2.71
C GLN A 304 -4.26 -21.68 -2.43
N CYS A 305 -5.23 -21.57 -3.35
CA CYS A 305 -6.44 -20.81 -3.09
C CYS A 305 -7.33 -21.53 -2.07
N PRO A 306 -8.20 -20.79 -1.36
CA PRO A 306 -9.25 -21.39 -0.53
C PRO A 306 -10.12 -22.38 -1.32
N LEU A 307 -10.81 -23.27 -0.61
CA LEU A 307 -11.73 -24.23 -1.24
C LEU A 307 -12.76 -23.50 -2.12
N GLY A 308 -13.03 -24.04 -3.31
CA GLY A 308 -13.94 -23.43 -4.28
C GLY A 308 -13.42 -22.15 -4.94
N HIS A 309 -12.11 -21.87 -4.87
CA HIS A 309 -11.49 -20.72 -5.54
C HIS A 309 -10.37 -21.16 -6.49
N TYR A 310 -10.03 -20.28 -7.44
CA TYR A 310 -8.90 -20.45 -8.35
C TYR A 310 -8.13 -19.15 -8.53
N MET A 311 -6.86 -19.25 -8.94
CA MET A 311 -6.00 -18.10 -9.19
C MET A 311 -6.45 -17.39 -10.47
N SER A 312 -7.00 -16.19 -10.35
CA SER A 312 -7.41 -15.37 -11.50
C SER A 312 -6.25 -14.61 -12.13
N ALA A 313 -5.25 -14.27 -11.32
CA ALA A 313 -4.08 -13.53 -11.77
C ALA A 313 -2.89 -13.72 -10.84
N ILE A 314 -1.69 -13.58 -11.39
CA ILE A 314 -0.47 -13.33 -10.61
C ILE A 314 -0.32 -11.83 -10.42
N ASN A 315 -0.20 -11.41 -9.16
CA ASN A 315 -0.03 -9.99 -8.79
C ASN A 315 1.43 -9.58 -8.84
N PHE A 316 2.30 -10.51 -8.42
CA PHE A 316 3.73 -10.29 -8.34
C PHE A 316 4.44 -11.63 -8.52
N ALA A 317 5.53 -11.64 -9.29
CA ALA A 317 6.50 -12.73 -9.25
C ALA A 317 7.89 -12.16 -9.49
N SER A 318 8.85 -12.57 -8.67
CA SER A 318 10.26 -12.20 -8.84
C SER A 318 11.14 -13.32 -8.35
N TYR A 319 11.86 -13.94 -9.28
CA TYR A 319 13.03 -14.76 -8.98
C TYR A 319 14.28 -13.87 -9.02
N GLY A 320 15.00 -13.76 -7.90
CA GLY A 320 16.07 -12.78 -7.73
C GLY A 320 16.26 -12.41 -6.25
N THR A 321 16.42 -11.12 -5.94
CA THR A 321 16.47 -10.58 -4.57
C THR A 321 15.25 -9.70 -4.26
N PRO A 322 14.01 -10.22 -4.35
CA PRO A 322 12.83 -9.44 -4.04
C PRO A 322 12.89 -8.85 -2.63
N GLY A 323 12.56 -7.57 -2.52
CA GLY A 323 12.41 -6.88 -1.24
C GLY A 323 10.99 -7.00 -0.68
N GLY A 324 10.82 -6.50 0.54
CA GLY A 324 9.52 -6.46 1.20
C GLY A 324 9.07 -7.81 1.76
N SER A 325 7.79 -7.89 2.08
CA SER A 325 7.17 -9.07 2.69
C SER A 325 5.71 -9.15 2.26
N PHE A 326 5.19 -10.37 2.20
CA PHE A 326 3.81 -10.62 1.77
C PHE A 326 2.80 -9.78 2.58
N PRO A 327 1.82 -9.12 1.92
CA PRO A 327 1.51 -9.16 0.48
C PRO A 327 2.30 -8.17 -0.41
N ASP A 328 3.07 -7.26 0.18
CA ASP A 328 3.74 -6.16 -0.54
C ASP A 328 5.21 -6.50 -0.84
N TYR A 329 5.41 -7.39 -1.81
CA TYR A 329 6.74 -7.62 -2.36
C TYR A 329 7.18 -6.48 -3.28
N ALA A 330 8.48 -6.28 -3.39
CA ALA A 330 9.09 -5.28 -4.25
C ALA A 330 10.14 -5.92 -5.17
N ILE A 331 10.17 -5.47 -6.42
CA ILE A 331 11.23 -5.87 -7.36
C ILE A 331 12.52 -5.14 -6.95
N ASP A 332 13.59 -5.91 -6.80
CA ASP A 332 14.94 -5.38 -6.86
C ASP A 332 15.35 -5.30 -8.34
N THR A 333 15.48 -4.09 -8.86
CA THR A 333 15.80 -3.86 -10.27
C THR A 333 17.19 -4.33 -10.66
N THR A 334 18.06 -4.63 -9.69
CA THR A 334 19.43 -5.10 -9.95
C THR A 334 19.52 -6.63 -10.10
N CYS A 335 18.55 -7.37 -9.58
CA CYS A 335 18.59 -8.82 -9.50
C CYS A 335 17.15 -9.35 -9.52
N HIS A 336 16.59 -9.42 -10.73
CA HIS A 336 15.23 -9.86 -11.03
C HIS A 336 15.17 -10.50 -12.43
N ALA A 337 14.65 -11.73 -12.52
CA ALA A 337 14.37 -12.35 -13.79
C ALA A 337 13.07 -11.78 -14.40
N ALA A 338 13.18 -11.03 -15.50
CA ALA A 338 12.04 -10.37 -16.15
C ALA A 338 10.93 -11.34 -16.63
N SER A 339 11.27 -12.62 -16.81
CA SER A 339 10.32 -13.69 -17.17
C SER A 339 9.51 -14.23 -15.98
N SER A 340 9.81 -13.81 -14.74
CA SER A 340 9.19 -14.35 -13.52
C SER A 340 7.66 -14.32 -13.57
N THR A 341 7.09 -13.17 -13.95
CA THR A 341 5.64 -12.99 -14.00
C THR A 341 4.98 -13.82 -15.09
N SER A 342 5.58 -13.91 -16.29
CA SER A 342 4.98 -14.70 -17.38
C SER A 342 5.02 -16.20 -17.09
N ILE A 343 6.14 -16.69 -16.53
CA ILE A 343 6.28 -18.09 -16.10
C ILE A 343 5.26 -18.41 -14.99
N ALA A 344 5.19 -17.61 -13.93
CA ALA A 344 4.22 -17.82 -12.87
C ALA A 344 2.77 -17.76 -13.39
N THR A 345 2.47 -16.82 -14.28
CA THR A 345 1.13 -16.66 -14.87
C THR A 345 0.72 -17.90 -15.66
N SER A 346 1.56 -18.32 -16.61
CA SER A 346 1.31 -19.51 -17.44
C SER A 346 1.19 -20.80 -16.62
N ALA A 347 1.94 -20.92 -15.53
CA ALA A 347 1.91 -22.11 -14.69
C ALA A 347 0.71 -22.16 -13.74
N CYS A 348 0.26 -21.02 -13.21
CA CYS A 348 -0.64 -20.99 -12.06
C CYS A 348 -2.06 -20.45 -12.34
N VAL A 349 -2.23 -19.51 -13.27
CA VAL A 349 -3.56 -18.93 -13.53
C VAL A 349 -4.54 -20.00 -14.01
N GLY A 350 -5.77 -19.97 -13.49
CA GLY A 350 -6.82 -20.94 -13.76
C GLY A 350 -6.80 -22.19 -12.86
N LYS A 351 -5.79 -22.34 -12.00
CA LYS A 351 -5.68 -23.48 -11.07
C LYS A 351 -6.08 -23.07 -9.65
N SER A 352 -6.60 -24.01 -8.86
CA SER A 352 -6.78 -23.84 -7.40
C SER A 352 -5.47 -23.99 -6.63
N THR A 353 -4.52 -24.73 -7.22
CA THR A 353 -3.23 -25.07 -6.63
C THR A 353 -2.15 -25.01 -7.71
N CYS A 354 -0.99 -24.45 -7.37
CA CYS A 354 0.16 -24.37 -8.26
C CYS A 354 1.44 -24.52 -7.45
N THR A 355 2.45 -25.20 -8.00
CA THR A 355 3.78 -25.27 -7.40
C THR A 355 4.81 -24.84 -8.45
N LEU A 356 5.66 -23.88 -8.07
CA LEU A 356 6.77 -23.39 -8.89
C LEU A 356 8.10 -23.79 -8.23
N LEU A 357 9.03 -24.31 -9.01
CA LEU A 357 10.39 -24.57 -8.53
C LEU A 357 11.23 -23.30 -8.66
N ALA A 358 11.72 -22.77 -7.54
CA ALA A 358 12.65 -21.66 -7.53
C ALA A 358 14.02 -22.18 -7.99
N SER A 359 14.36 -21.98 -9.26
CA SER A 359 15.66 -22.39 -9.78
C SER A 359 16.06 -21.59 -11.01
N PRO A 360 17.39 -21.49 -11.29
CA PRO A 360 17.87 -20.92 -12.53
C PRO A 360 17.37 -21.66 -13.77
N GLY A 361 17.10 -22.97 -13.67
CA GLY A 361 16.57 -23.76 -14.78
C GLY A 361 15.14 -23.36 -15.17
N SER A 362 14.34 -22.88 -14.21
CA SER A 362 12.97 -22.43 -14.47
C SER A 362 12.91 -20.97 -14.89
N PHE A 363 13.70 -20.09 -14.27
CA PHE A 363 13.56 -18.63 -14.40
C PHE A 363 14.75 -17.92 -15.08
N SER A 364 15.80 -18.66 -15.48
CA SER A 364 17.15 -18.13 -15.79
C SER A 364 17.82 -17.50 -14.56
N ASP A 365 19.15 -17.39 -14.56
CA ASP A 365 19.88 -16.71 -13.47
C ASP A 365 20.02 -15.20 -13.78
N PRO A 366 19.30 -14.31 -13.08
CA PRO A 366 19.42 -12.87 -13.28
C PRO A 366 20.69 -12.27 -12.66
N CYS A 367 21.33 -12.95 -11.72
CA CYS A 367 22.42 -12.42 -10.89
C CYS A 367 23.28 -13.58 -10.35
N PRO A 368 24.27 -14.04 -11.13
CA PRO A 368 25.17 -15.12 -10.74
C PRO A 368 25.94 -14.79 -9.45
N GLY A 369 26.09 -15.78 -8.58
CA GLY A 369 26.79 -15.64 -7.29
C GLY A 369 26.00 -14.93 -6.19
N VAL A 370 24.79 -14.43 -6.48
CA VAL A 370 23.88 -13.87 -5.49
C VAL A 370 22.87 -14.93 -5.06
N THR A 371 22.60 -15.01 -3.76
CA THR A 371 21.54 -15.85 -3.19
C THR A 371 20.19 -15.32 -3.65
N LYS A 372 19.46 -16.16 -4.37
CA LYS A 372 18.15 -15.81 -4.94
C LYS A 372 17.02 -16.41 -4.13
N SER A 373 15.84 -15.84 -4.32
CA SER A 373 14.56 -16.37 -3.84
C SER A 373 13.49 -16.12 -4.89
N LEU A 374 12.44 -16.94 -4.87
CA LEU A 374 11.22 -16.74 -5.64
C LEU A 374 10.15 -16.21 -4.70
N ALA A 375 9.79 -14.94 -4.84
CA ALA A 375 8.59 -14.36 -4.23
C ALA A 375 7.47 -14.34 -5.26
N VAL A 376 6.30 -14.86 -4.91
CA VAL A 376 5.12 -14.91 -5.78
C VAL A 376 3.85 -14.63 -4.99
N SER A 377 2.92 -13.88 -5.58
CA SER A 377 1.57 -13.67 -5.06
C SER A 377 0.52 -13.68 -6.17
N ALA A 378 -0.71 -14.05 -5.81
CA ALA A 378 -1.82 -14.23 -6.72
C ALA A 378 -3.13 -13.79 -6.09
N ASP A 379 -4.07 -13.40 -6.95
CA ASP A 379 -5.48 -13.21 -6.59
C ASP A 379 -6.25 -14.50 -6.82
N CYS A 380 -7.06 -14.86 -5.84
CA CYS A 380 -8.01 -15.95 -5.86
C CYS A 380 -9.42 -15.38 -6.03
N ILE A 381 -10.21 -15.99 -6.92
CA ILE A 381 -11.64 -15.69 -7.03
C ILE A 381 -12.45 -16.98 -6.95
N SER A 382 -13.71 -16.87 -6.56
CA SER A 382 -14.60 -18.03 -6.47
C SER A 382 -14.73 -18.69 -7.84
N ASN A 383 -14.78 -20.03 -7.87
CA ASN A 383 -15.07 -20.84 -9.05
C ASN A 383 -16.45 -20.58 -9.66
N LEU A 384 -17.33 -19.91 -8.92
CA LEU A 384 -18.63 -19.45 -9.41
C LEU A 384 -18.52 -18.11 -10.14
N VAL A 385 -17.43 -17.36 -9.99
CA VAL A 385 -17.18 -16.16 -10.78
C VAL A 385 -16.55 -16.57 -12.10
N ILE A 386 -17.22 -16.23 -13.20
CA ILE A 386 -16.76 -16.46 -14.56
C ILE A 386 -16.61 -15.13 -15.28
N GLY A 387 -15.77 -15.08 -16.30
CA GLY A 387 -15.55 -13.86 -17.05
C GLY A 387 -14.20 -13.81 -17.73
N GLY A 388 -13.89 -12.66 -18.30
CA GLY A 388 -12.66 -12.44 -19.03
C GLY A 388 -12.74 -11.22 -19.93
N THR A 389 -11.80 -11.14 -20.88
CA THR A 389 -11.75 -10.09 -21.89
C THR A 389 -11.78 -10.71 -23.29
N ALA A 390 -12.46 -10.04 -24.22
CA ALA A 390 -12.51 -10.41 -25.63
C ALA A 390 -12.20 -9.17 -26.47
N ALA A 391 -11.11 -9.24 -27.25
CA ALA A 391 -10.71 -8.15 -28.14
C ALA A 391 -11.85 -7.77 -29.11
N GLN A 392 -11.87 -6.52 -29.57
CA GLN A 392 -12.84 -6.08 -30.56
C GLN A 392 -12.91 -7.03 -31.77
N ASN A 393 -14.14 -7.31 -32.21
CA ASN A 393 -14.51 -8.25 -33.27
C ASN A 393 -14.20 -9.73 -32.98
N THR A 394 -13.97 -10.11 -31.72
CA THR A 394 -13.88 -11.52 -31.30
C THR A 394 -15.10 -11.95 -30.50
N MET A 395 -15.28 -13.26 -30.32
CA MET A 395 -16.38 -13.81 -29.52
C MET A 395 -15.94 -14.00 -28.07
N MET A 396 -16.72 -13.44 -27.15
CA MET A 396 -16.65 -13.76 -25.72
C MET A 396 -17.49 -15.01 -25.46
N ASN A 397 -16.90 -16.05 -24.88
CA ASN A 397 -17.60 -17.26 -24.47
C ASN A 397 -17.55 -17.39 -22.95
N LEU A 398 -18.73 -17.43 -22.31
CA LEU A 398 -18.87 -17.63 -20.88
C LEU A 398 -19.52 -18.98 -20.63
N ALA A 399 -18.96 -19.75 -19.70
CA ALA A 399 -19.50 -21.04 -19.30
C ALA A 399 -19.42 -21.18 -17.79
N CYS A 400 -20.56 -21.47 -17.16
CA CYS A 400 -20.62 -21.80 -15.74
C CYS A 400 -20.10 -23.22 -15.49
N PRO A 401 -19.62 -23.50 -14.27
CA PRO A 401 -19.33 -24.86 -13.83
C PRO A 401 -20.54 -25.79 -14.02
N LYS A 402 -20.28 -27.09 -14.16
CA LYS A 402 -21.32 -28.11 -14.38
C LYS A 402 -22.43 -28.01 -13.32
N GLY A 403 -23.67 -27.90 -13.77
CA GLY A 403 -24.85 -27.81 -12.89
C GLY A 403 -25.15 -26.41 -12.36
N ALA A 404 -24.35 -25.41 -12.71
CA ALA A 404 -24.62 -24.01 -12.39
C ALA A 404 -25.10 -23.23 -13.62
N THR A 405 -25.86 -22.17 -13.39
CA THR A 405 -26.29 -21.20 -14.41
C THR A 405 -25.88 -19.79 -14.01
N VAL A 406 -25.78 -18.89 -14.99
CA VAL A 406 -25.43 -17.49 -14.76
C VAL A 406 -26.56 -16.84 -13.96
N ARG A 407 -26.25 -16.45 -12.72
CA ARG A 407 -27.20 -15.83 -11.80
C ARG A 407 -27.20 -14.32 -11.90
N SER A 408 -26.02 -13.71 -12.03
CA SER A 408 -25.86 -12.26 -12.16
C SER A 408 -24.72 -11.90 -13.11
N ILE A 409 -24.82 -10.72 -13.72
CA ILE A 409 -23.72 -10.05 -14.40
C ILE A 409 -23.27 -8.95 -13.46
N ASP A 410 -22.10 -9.14 -12.84
CA ASP A 410 -21.58 -8.23 -11.82
C ASP A 410 -20.83 -7.06 -12.45
N PHE A 411 -20.27 -7.27 -13.65
CA PHE A 411 -19.64 -6.24 -14.45
C PHE A 411 -19.72 -6.59 -15.93
N ALA A 412 -19.96 -5.61 -16.80
CA ALA A 412 -19.71 -5.74 -18.22
C ALA A 412 -19.35 -4.38 -18.79
N SER A 413 -18.35 -4.33 -19.68
CA SER A 413 -17.94 -3.11 -20.35
C SER A 413 -17.37 -3.39 -21.72
N TYR A 414 -18.03 -2.89 -22.77
CA TYR A 414 -17.43 -2.71 -24.09
C TYR A 414 -16.81 -1.32 -24.20
N GLY A 415 -15.49 -1.25 -24.38
CA GLY A 415 -14.76 0.02 -24.42
C GLY A 415 -13.32 -0.18 -23.98
N THR A 416 -12.85 0.64 -23.04
CA THR A 416 -11.50 0.51 -22.43
C THR A 416 -11.56 0.38 -20.92
N PRO A 417 -12.26 -0.63 -20.38
CA PRO A 417 -12.25 -0.87 -18.94
C PRO A 417 -10.81 -1.11 -18.46
N THR A 418 -10.58 -0.97 -17.16
CA THR A 418 -9.29 -1.28 -16.53
C THR A 418 -9.46 -2.39 -15.51
N GLY A 419 -8.33 -2.93 -15.04
CA GLY A 419 -8.33 -4.01 -14.07
C GLY A 419 -8.40 -5.39 -14.72
N LYS A 420 -8.90 -6.36 -13.96
CA LYS A 420 -8.87 -7.80 -14.29
C LYS A 420 -10.09 -8.49 -13.69
N LEU A 421 -10.29 -9.76 -14.04
CA LEU A 421 -11.39 -10.56 -13.51
C LEU A 421 -11.35 -10.60 -11.97
N GLY A 422 -12.46 -10.19 -11.34
CA GLY A 422 -12.60 -9.97 -9.90
C GLY A 422 -12.51 -8.51 -9.46
N ALA A 423 -11.93 -7.62 -10.29
CA ALA A 423 -11.67 -6.22 -9.97
C ALA A 423 -11.69 -5.32 -11.23
N PHE A 424 -12.64 -5.54 -12.13
CA PHE A 424 -12.80 -4.65 -13.28
C PHE A 424 -13.34 -3.29 -12.86
N ALA A 425 -12.89 -2.23 -13.55
CA ALA A 425 -13.37 -0.87 -13.38
C ALA A 425 -13.79 -0.27 -14.71
N LEU A 426 -14.82 0.57 -14.66
CA LEU A 426 -15.24 1.37 -15.80
C LEU A 426 -14.18 2.42 -16.12
N SER A 427 -14.09 2.79 -17.39
CA SER A 427 -13.38 3.99 -17.82
C SER A 427 -14.35 4.97 -18.46
N ALA A 428 -13.87 6.16 -18.83
CA ALA A 428 -14.66 7.14 -19.57
C ALA A 428 -15.16 6.60 -20.94
N CYS A 429 -14.51 5.58 -21.47
CA CYS A 429 -14.89 4.91 -22.72
C CYS A 429 -15.56 3.57 -22.38
N HIS A 430 -16.90 3.59 -22.38
CA HIS A 430 -17.74 2.47 -22.04
C HIS A 430 -19.12 2.60 -22.73
N ASP A 431 -19.68 1.49 -23.22
CA ASP A 431 -21.09 1.43 -23.60
C ASP A 431 -21.98 1.24 -22.36
N PRO A 432 -22.81 2.21 -21.98
CA PRO A 432 -23.68 2.13 -20.80
C PRO A 432 -24.69 0.98 -20.85
N ASN A 433 -24.93 0.38 -22.02
CA ASN A 433 -25.81 -0.78 -22.17
C ASN A 433 -25.10 -2.12 -21.98
N SER A 434 -23.78 -2.14 -21.78
CA SER A 434 -22.99 -3.38 -21.77
C SER A 434 -23.56 -4.43 -20.83
N VAL A 435 -23.90 -4.04 -19.59
CA VAL A 435 -24.48 -4.94 -18.59
C VAL A 435 -25.82 -5.50 -19.06
N ARG A 436 -26.73 -4.65 -19.53
CA ARG A 436 -28.06 -5.07 -20.01
C ARG A 436 -27.96 -6.04 -21.19
N ILE A 437 -27.08 -5.77 -22.15
CA ILE A 437 -26.88 -6.60 -23.34
C ILE A 437 -26.36 -7.98 -22.92
N VAL A 438 -25.35 -8.03 -22.06
CA VAL A 438 -24.79 -9.29 -21.55
C VAL A 438 -25.81 -10.04 -20.70
N GLN A 439 -26.59 -9.34 -19.88
CA GLN A 439 -27.67 -9.96 -19.09
C GLN A 439 -28.69 -10.67 -19.98
N GLN A 440 -29.16 -10.00 -21.04
CA GLN A 440 -30.09 -10.59 -22.02
C GLN A 440 -29.52 -11.82 -22.71
N ALA A 441 -28.21 -11.82 -22.98
CA ALA A 441 -27.54 -12.95 -23.61
C ALA A 441 -27.34 -14.15 -22.66
N CYS A 442 -27.07 -13.91 -21.38
CA CYS A 442 -26.44 -14.91 -20.50
C CYS A 442 -27.27 -15.35 -19.29
N LEU A 443 -28.12 -14.50 -18.72
CA LEU A 443 -28.83 -14.82 -17.47
C LEU A 443 -29.65 -16.11 -17.59
N GLY A 444 -29.57 -16.96 -16.56
CA GLY A 444 -30.27 -18.23 -16.46
C GLY A 444 -29.71 -19.36 -17.32
N LYS A 445 -28.72 -19.11 -18.18
CA LYS A 445 -28.10 -20.12 -19.04
C LYS A 445 -26.88 -20.75 -18.37
N THR A 446 -26.51 -21.96 -18.78
CA THR A 446 -25.27 -22.62 -18.37
C THR A 446 -24.03 -22.00 -19.02
N GLY A 447 -24.23 -21.25 -20.11
CA GLY A 447 -23.22 -20.48 -20.81
C GLY A 447 -23.83 -19.63 -21.91
N CYS A 448 -23.04 -18.72 -22.47
CA CYS A 448 -23.46 -17.81 -23.54
C CYS A 448 -22.26 -17.37 -24.37
N SER A 449 -22.54 -16.87 -25.58
CA SER A 449 -21.55 -16.28 -26.47
C SER A 449 -22.00 -14.90 -26.91
N ILE A 450 -21.11 -13.92 -26.85
CA ILE A 450 -21.39 -12.52 -27.20
C ILE A 450 -20.31 -12.03 -28.17
N SER A 451 -20.71 -11.38 -29.26
CA SER A 451 -19.74 -10.75 -30.18
C SER A 451 -19.30 -9.39 -29.62
N ALA A 452 -18.00 -9.21 -29.42
CA ALA A 452 -17.39 -7.97 -28.94
C ALA A 452 -17.25 -6.94 -30.08
N SER A 453 -18.36 -6.54 -30.71
CA SER A 453 -18.35 -5.71 -31.91
C SER A 453 -19.30 -4.51 -31.82
N ASN A 454 -19.09 -3.55 -32.72
CA ASN A 454 -19.95 -2.37 -32.87
C ASN A 454 -21.35 -2.69 -33.44
N SER A 455 -21.61 -3.95 -33.82
CA SER A 455 -22.96 -4.40 -34.21
C SER A 455 -23.79 -4.83 -33.00
N VAL A 456 -23.15 -5.10 -31.85
CA VAL A 456 -23.79 -5.50 -30.61
C VAL A 456 -23.78 -4.36 -29.59
N PHE A 457 -22.66 -3.63 -29.51
CA PHE A 457 -22.44 -2.55 -28.55
C PHE A 457 -22.28 -1.21 -29.27
N VAL A 458 -22.61 -0.12 -28.57
CA VAL A 458 -22.45 1.25 -29.08
C VAL A 458 -21.00 1.70 -28.89
N ASN A 459 -20.40 2.20 -29.98
CA ASN A 459 -19.07 2.77 -29.91
C ASN A 459 -19.11 4.23 -29.43
N ASN A 460 -18.76 4.45 -28.17
CA ASN A 460 -18.63 5.79 -27.58
C ASN A 460 -17.17 6.30 -27.58
N CYS A 461 -16.25 5.61 -28.24
CA CYS A 461 -14.81 5.79 -28.07
C CYS A 461 -14.13 6.24 -29.36
N ARG A 462 -13.41 7.37 -29.32
CA ARG A 462 -12.69 7.90 -30.49
C ARG A 462 -11.29 7.30 -30.61
N ARG A 463 -11.02 6.57 -31.71
CA ARG A 463 -9.70 6.08 -32.13
C ARG A 463 -8.95 5.24 -31.07
N THR A 464 -9.66 4.41 -30.32
CA THR A 464 -9.04 3.49 -29.35
C THR A 464 -9.43 2.05 -29.64
N GLN A 465 -8.49 1.12 -29.46
CA GLN A 465 -8.77 -0.31 -29.58
C GLN A 465 -9.64 -0.74 -28.40
N MET A 466 -10.86 -1.16 -28.68
CA MET A 466 -11.83 -1.56 -27.67
C MET A 466 -11.77 -3.06 -27.41
N TYR A 467 -12.34 -3.47 -26.30
CA TYR A 467 -12.58 -4.86 -25.98
C TYR A 467 -13.79 -4.98 -25.05
N LEU A 468 -14.38 -6.17 -25.01
CA LEU A 468 -15.43 -6.51 -24.07
C LEU A 468 -14.80 -7.14 -22.83
N ALA A 469 -15.02 -6.57 -21.65
CA ALA A 469 -14.75 -7.23 -20.37
C ALA A 469 -16.06 -7.62 -19.70
N VAL A 470 -16.16 -8.85 -19.19
CA VAL A 470 -17.36 -9.34 -18.48
C VAL A 470 -16.93 -10.07 -17.22
N GLN A 471 -17.72 -9.89 -16.16
CA GLN A 471 -17.72 -10.69 -14.94
C GLN A 471 -19.16 -11.07 -14.61
N ALA A 472 -19.36 -12.34 -14.30
CA ALA A 472 -20.65 -12.90 -13.95
C ALA A 472 -20.50 -13.90 -12.80
N THR A 473 -21.53 -14.00 -11.96
CA THR A 473 -21.60 -15.00 -10.91
C THR A 473 -22.60 -16.09 -11.29
N CYS A 474 -22.15 -17.33 -11.21
CA CYS A 474 -22.94 -18.52 -11.40
C CYS A 474 -23.53 -19.00 -10.06
N ALA A 475 -24.65 -19.71 -10.12
CA ALA A 475 -25.18 -20.42 -8.95
C ALA A 475 -25.76 -21.77 -9.37
N THR A 476 -25.66 -22.75 -8.49
CA THR A 476 -26.42 -23.99 -8.63
C THR A 476 -27.89 -23.71 -8.28
N PRO A 477 -28.85 -24.15 -9.11
CA PRO A 477 -30.27 -24.05 -8.75
C PRO A 477 -30.51 -24.82 -7.46
N THR A 478 -31.15 -24.20 -6.48
CA THR A 478 -31.57 -24.89 -5.26
C THR A 478 -32.57 -25.98 -5.66
N PRO A 479 -32.40 -27.25 -5.23
CA PRO A 479 -33.39 -28.29 -5.49
C PRO A 479 -34.74 -27.81 -4.97
N ALA A 480 -35.75 -27.75 -5.84
CA ALA A 480 -37.11 -27.43 -5.44
C ALA A 480 -37.51 -28.42 -4.34
N THR A 481 -37.73 -27.93 -3.13
CA THR A 481 -38.26 -28.72 -2.02
C THR A 481 -39.56 -29.34 -2.51
N THR A 482 -39.55 -30.64 -2.77
CA THR A 482 -40.75 -31.36 -3.19
C THR A 482 -41.71 -31.28 -2.02
N ALA A 483 -42.76 -30.47 -2.15
CA ALA A 483 -43.81 -30.39 -1.16
C ALA A 483 -44.38 -31.81 -0.98
N LEU A 484 -44.18 -32.36 0.23
CA LEU A 484 -44.80 -33.61 0.65
C LEU A 484 -46.31 -33.44 0.52
N ARG A 485 -46.89 -34.07 -0.50
CA ARG A 485 -48.32 -34.18 -0.70
C ARG A 485 -48.85 -35.07 0.45
N THR A 486 -49.56 -34.46 1.39
CA THR A 486 -50.29 -35.18 2.43
C THR A 486 -51.37 -36.06 1.79
N PRO A 487 -51.49 -37.35 2.17
CA PRO A 487 -52.61 -38.18 1.72
C PRO A 487 -53.89 -37.72 2.42
N THR A 488 -54.95 -37.56 1.63
CA THR A 488 -56.32 -37.31 2.11
C THR A 488 -56.84 -38.59 2.79
N PRO A 489 -57.42 -38.52 4.00
CA PRO A 489 -57.99 -39.69 4.65
C PRO A 489 -59.35 -40.05 4.05
N SER A 490 -59.56 -41.35 3.83
CA SER A 490 -60.81 -41.98 3.37
C SER A 490 -61.83 -42.13 4.48
#